data_AF-A4CFC9-F1
#
_entry.id   AF-A4CFC9-F1
#
_cell.length_a   1.000
_cell.length_b   1.000
_cell.length_c   1.000
_cell.angle_alpha   90.00
_cell.angle_beta   90.00
_cell.angle_gamma   90.00
#
_symmetry.space_group_name_H-M   'P 1'
#
loop_
_entity.id
_entity.type
_entity.pdbx_description
1 polymer ?
#
loop_
_entity_poly.entity_id
_entity_poly.type
_entity_poly.pdbx_seq_one_letter_code
_entity_poly.pdbx_strand_id
1 'polypeptide(L)'
;MHFTNGSWFRSTLFIFVLFYSNFCVSFDADILSKVANTSTWNRLIHGWEGKAQITDSSFLLSSGQFSPSLELEKTLALIQSDLTAAYCRFPARVTFLASELKFTLPEELMAQCGELKRFIEFVPFQKLELVFSSEVTSSASSMMGHIFLKASGHNSGGSEVAHSLAYFTEIKTLNPLKLMYQSLISGMEGYFLVRPFYKDVIQYKENEQRNLWQFELDADPDAIKLLQLHLWELKEVDITYYFQSFNCATLTLEMLALLKPDVLLERSLFVSPVDVVKAALNKDLVKSTNIDTSDTWLFAALIDVMDVDAVKNIRKIAENPEHWQASLNAETSDLEVEFAQVLFRHTLDQQLEPLTAHQLEIKAWQESLSGSRFDFSRYKHPALTPQDSAIGLKYIGNDENGTINFSFLGSGHYLFGDNRQYLSESELIILKANVEYELNKQSWDLDELTLYSMKSYLAGNDISPVLSSELYLGYRTSYDDLLDSHAALEFSGAIGKSYRIHRDILSYSLLGAGLAADLSMLNSFYQVKTGLIANLVYDLKLIVEAEHNSGKLRHTSSQNTLSFGLNWYPSQDISISFFAQSLHGTQQQKSILSLELNHYF
;
A
#
# COMPACT_ATOMS: atom_id res chain seq x y z
N MET A 1 25.13 102.90 -42.83
CA MET A 1 25.42 101.45 -42.84
C MET A 1 24.84 100.85 -41.56
N HIS A 2 24.08 99.78 -41.51
CA HIS A 2 23.27 99.00 -42.45
C HIS A 2 22.55 97.95 -41.55
N PHE A 3 21.24 97.72 -41.75
CA PHE A 3 20.47 96.47 -41.49
C PHE A 3 20.54 95.80 -40.08
N THR A 4 19.49 95.78 -39.24
CA THR A 4 18.15 95.11 -39.25
C THR A 4 18.07 93.69 -38.67
N ASN A 5 17.12 93.57 -37.73
CA ASN A 5 16.04 92.58 -37.59
C ASN A 5 16.26 91.07 -37.30
N GLY A 6 15.58 90.66 -36.21
CA GLY A 6 14.61 89.55 -36.17
C GLY A 6 15.18 88.20 -35.73
N SER A 7 14.47 87.30 -35.05
CA SER A 7 13.10 87.25 -34.52
C SER A 7 12.96 85.88 -33.82
N TRP A 8 12.27 85.83 -32.68
CA TRP A 8 11.42 84.73 -32.16
C TRP A 8 11.92 83.27 -32.14
N PHE A 9 11.98 82.66 -30.96
CA PHE A 9 11.03 81.60 -30.58
C PHE A 9 11.08 81.31 -29.06
N ARG A 10 9.91 81.26 -28.42
CA ARG A 10 9.71 80.75 -27.07
C ARG A 10 9.70 79.22 -27.11
N SER A 11 10.46 78.57 -26.23
CA SER A 11 10.33 77.13 -25.99
C SER A 11 10.03 76.88 -24.52
N THR A 12 8.75 76.66 -24.25
CA THR A 12 8.20 76.19 -22.99
C THR A 12 8.62 74.73 -22.80
N LEU A 13 9.41 74.43 -21.78
CA LEU A 13 9.82 73.08 -21.43
C LEU A 13 8.68 72.42 -20.61
N PHE A 14 7.86 71.59 -21.27
CA PHE A 14 6.88 70.74 -20.61
C PHE A 14 7.60 69.48 -20.09
N ILE A 15 7.78 69.38 -18.77
CA ILE A 15 8.25 68.15 -18.12
C ILE A 15 7.03 67.25 -17.93
N PHE A 16 6.91 66.22 -18.77
CA PHE A 16 5.97 65.12 -18.59
C PHE A 16 6.60 64.11 -17.63
N VAL A 17 6.20 64.14 -16.35
CA VAL A 17 6.50 63.06 -15.40
C VAL A 17 5.44 61.97 -15.60
N LEU A 18 5.81 60.91 -16.33
CA LEU A 18 5.06 59.66 -16.37
C LEU A 18 5.37 58.88 -15.08
N PHE A 19 4.48 58.99 -14.10
CA PHE A 19 4.42 58.04 -12.97
C PHE A 19 3.83 56.72 -13.46
N TYR A 20 4.67 55.81 -13.95
CA TYR A 20 4.37 54.38 -13.95
C TYR A 20 4.86 53.82 -12.62
N SER A 21 3.95 53.72 -11.64
CA SER A 21 4.19 52.96 -10.41
C SER A 21 4.09 51.46 -10.73
N ASN A 22 5.17 50.88 -11.26
CA ASN A 22 5.36 49.44 -11.13
C ASN A 22 5.64 49.16 -9.65
N PHE A 23 4.70 48.50 -8.98
CA PHE A 23 4.94 47.85 -7.70
C PHE A 23 5.99 46.75 -7.92
N CYS A 24 7.28 47.11 -7.93
CA CYS A 24 8.34 46.14 -7.86
C CYS A 24 8.56 45.80 -6.39
N VAL A 25 7.82 44.81 -5.89
CA VAL A 25 8.11 44.19 -4.60
C VAL A 25 9.37 43.35 -4.80
N SER A 26 10.53 43.92 -4.46
CA SER A 26 11.79 43.17 -4.42
C SER A 26 11.81 42.37 -3.11
N PHE A 27 11.61 41.06 -3.20
CA PHE A 27 11.80 40.17 -2.05
C PHE A 27 13.29 40.01 -1.74
N ASP A 28 13.61 39.86 -0.46
CA ASP A 28 14.98 39.57 0.00
C ASP A 28 15.42 38.17 -0.48
N ALA A 29 16.62 38.07 -1.06
CA ALA A 29 17.18 36.83 -1.55
C ALA A 29 17.31 35.76 -0.44
N ASP A 30 17.59 36.19 0.80
CA ASP A 30 17.71 35.27 1.94
C ASP A 30 16.35 34.67 2.32
N ILE A 31 15.27 35.46 2.24
CA ILE A 31 13.90 34.99 2.48
C ILE A 31 13.50 33.98 1.39
N LEU A 32 13.76 34.30 0.12
CA LEU A 32 13.44 33.39 -0.99
C LEU A 32 14.20 32.06 -0.88
N SER A 33 15.47 32.11 -0.49
CA SER A 33 16.26 30.89 -0.24
C SER A 33 15.65 30.06 0.89
N LYS A 34 15.22 30.69 1.98
CA LYS A 34 14.57 29.99 3.09
C LYS A 34 13.27 29.33 2.66
N VAL A 35 12.40 30.05 1.93
CA VAL A 35 11.12 29.52 1.42
C VAL A 35 11.35 28.34 0.47
N ALA A 36 12.30 28.47 -0.46
CA ALA A 36 12.64 27.42 -1.42
C ALA A 36 13.10 26.10 -0.75
N ASN A 37 13.66 26.19 0.47
CA ASN A 37 14.14 25.04 1.22
C ASN A 37 13.13 24.49 2.24
N THR A 38 11.92 25.06 2.33
CA THR A 38 10.88 24.53 3.21
C THR A 38 10.36 23.18 2.72
N SER A 39 9.97 22.32 3.67
CA SER A 39 9.34 21.03 3.34
C SER A 39 8.06 21.24 2.52
N THR A 40 7.20 22.17 2.94
CA THR A 40 5.93 22.49 2.26
C THR A 40 6.15 22.89 0.81
N TRP A 41 7.10 23.79 0.52
CA TRP A 41 7.41 24.17 -0.86
C TRP A 41 7.84 22.96 -1.70
N ASN A 42 8.74 22.14 -1.15
CA ASN A 42 9.21 20.93 -1.84
C ASN A 42 8.08 19.92 -2.09
N ARG A 43 7.08 19.81 -1.20
CA ARG A 43 5.90 18.97 -1.43
C ARG A 43 5.00 19.53 -2.53
N LEU A 44 4.72 20.84 -2.52
CA LEU A 44 3.90 21.50 -3.54
C LEU A 44 4.47 21.43 -4.97
N ILE A 45 5.78 21.19 -5.10
CA ILE A 45 6.46 21.05 -6.40
C ILE A 45 6.94 19.61 -6.67
N HIS A 46 6.60 18.65 -5.81
CA HIS A 46 7.10 17.26 -5.86
C HIS A 46 8.62 17.14 -6.00
N GLY A 47 9.36 17.93 -5.22
CA GLY A 47 10.81 17.90 -5.15
C GLY A 47 11.31 17.05 -3.99
N TRP A 48 11.98 15.92 -4.25
CA TRP A 48 12.60 15.07 -3.23
C TRP A 48 14.11 15.01 -3.42
N GLU A 49 14.88 15.24 -2.35
CA GLU A 49 16.36 15.25 -2.38
C GLU A 49 16.95 16.10 -3.52
N GLY A 50 16.33 17.26 -3.79
CA GLY A 50 16.75 18.18 -4.86
C GLY A 50 16.41 17.74 -6.28
N LYS A 51 15.65 16.66 -6.47
CA LYS A 51 15.17 16.16 -7.78
C LYS A 51 13.66 16.28 -7.89
N ALA A 52 13.17 16.57 -9.09
CA ALA A 52 11.73 16.57 -9.37
C ALA A 52 11.25 15.13 -9.57
N GLN A 53 10.18 14.75 -8.87
CA GLN A 53 9.47 13.48 -9.07
C GLN A 53 8.40 13.62 -10.16
N ILE A 54 7.90 14.83 -10.41
CA ILE A 54 7.03 15.18 -11.55
C ILE A 54 7.81 16.09 -12.49
N THR A 55 8.00 15.66 -13.74
CA THR A 55 8.78 16.39 -14.75
C THR A 55 7.94 17.09 -15.81
N ASP A 56 6.63 16.89 -15.80
CA ASP A 56 5.71 17.49 -16.77
C ASP A 56 5.79 19.03 -16.74
N SER A 57 6.07 19.62 -17.90
CA SER A 57 6.13 21.09 -18.09
C SER A 57 4.79 21.81 -17.88
N SER A 58 3.66 21.07 -17.92
CA SER A 58 2.34 21.59 -17.56
C SER A 58 2.23 21.87 -16.06
N PHE A 59 3.03 21.19 -15.23
CA PHE A 59 3.08 21.35 -13.78
C PHE A 59 4.32 22.11 -13.30
N LEU A 60 5.50 21.79 -13.84
CA LEU A 60 6.78 22.30 -13.39
C LEU A 60 7.28 23.43 -14.31
N LEU A 61 7.23 24.67 -13.83
CA LEU A 61 7.65 25.85 -14.60
C LEU A 61 9.15 25.82 -14.93
N SER A 62 9.96 25.15 -14.10
CA SER A 62 11.39 24.91 -14.23
C SER A 62 11.75 23.58 -14.91
N SER A 63 10.80 22.92 -15.58
CA SER A 63 11.04 21.66 -16.31
C SER A 63 12.29 21.75 -17.21
N GLY A 64 13.13 20.71 -17.16
CA GLY A 64 14.43 20.62 -17.82
C GLY A 64 15.62 21.22 -17.05
N GLN A 65 15.39 22.11 -16.08
CA GLN A 65 16.43 22.73 -15.23
C GLN A 65 15.98 22.83 -13.77
N PHE A 66 15.29 21.79 -13.28
CA PHE A 66 14.63 21.84 -11.98
C PHE A 66 15.58 22.23 -10.85
N SER A 67 15.15 23.21 -10.06
CA SER A 67 15.58 23.40 -8.68
C SER A 67 14.45 24.07 -7.90
N PRO A 68 14.33 23.82 -6.58
CA PRO A 68 13.29 24.45 -5.77
C PRO A 68 13.31 25.99 -5.85
N SER A 69 14.51 26.57 -5.91
CA SER A 69 14.70 28.02 -6.04
C SER A 69 14.29 28.56 -7.42
N LEU A 70 14.61 27.85 -8.51
CA LEU A 70 14.20 28.28 -9.85
C LEU A 70 12.69 28.15 -10.04
N GLU A 71 12.08 27.08 -9.50
CA GLU A 71 10.61 26.93 -9.52
C GLU A 71 9.93 28.06 -8.75
N LEU A 72 10.51 28.46 -7.61
CA LEU A 72 10.02 29.59 -6.81
C LEU A 72 10.09 30.90 -7.60
N GLU A 73 11.25 31.20 -8.21
CA GLU A 73 11.45 32.40 -9.02
C GLU A 73 10.44 32.47 -10.17
N LYS A 74 10.26 31.37 -10.92
CA LYS A 74 9.29 31.32 -12.03
C LYS A 74 7.85 31.44 -11.56
N THR A 75 7.52 30.87 -10.40
CA THR A 75 6.18 31.02 -9.80
C THR A 75 5.92 32.48 -9.42
N LEU A 76 6.89 33.16 -8.82
CA LEU A 76 6.79 34.59 -8.48
C LEU A 76 6.71 35.47 -9.73
N ALA A 77 7.47 35.16 -10.78
CA ALA A 77 7.38 35.87 -12.06
C ALA A 77 5.98 35.73 -12.68
N LEU A 78 5.37 34.54 -12.61
CA LEU A 78 4.01 34.30 -13.07
C LEU A 78 3.00 35.13 -12.25
N ILE A 79 3.12 35.12 -10.91
CA ILE A 79 2.29 35.93 -10.00
C ILE A 79 2.38 37.43 -10.33
N GLN A 80 3.58 37.94 -10.59
CA GLN A 80 3.79 39.35 -10.93
C GLN A 80 3.23 39.72 -12.30
N SER A 81 3.29 38.79 -13.26
CA SER A 81 2.78 39.02 -14.62
C SER A 81 1.26 38.97 -14.70
N ASP A 82 0.64 38.01 -14.01
CA ASP A 82 -0.80 37.76 -14.02
C ASP A 82 -1.17 36.91 -12.79
N LEU A 83 -1.56 37.59 -11.70
CA LEU A 83 -1.94 36.95 -10.45
C LEU A 83 -3.15 36.01 -10.63
N THR A 84 -4.11 36.36 -11.49
CA THR A 84 -5.32 35.55 -11.71
C THR A 84 -4.96 34.28 -12.45
N ALA A 85 -4.16 34.36 -13.53
CA ALA A 85 -3.67 33.17 -14.22
C ALA A 85 -2.79 32.29 -13.31
N ALA A 86 -1.92 32.90 -12.51
CA ALA A 86 -1.10 32.19 -11.52
C ALA A 86 -1.96 31.43 -10.52
N TYR A 87 -2.98 32.08 -9.95
CA TYR A 87 -3.85 31.49 -8.93
C TYR A 87 -4.81 30.45 -9.50
N CYS A 88 -5.39 30.64 -10.69
CA CYS A 88 -6.26 29.63 -11.28
C CYS A 88 -5.49 28.34 -11.65
N ARG A 89 -4.20 28.45 -11.98
CA ARG A 89 -3.33 27.31 -12.29
C ARG A 89 -2.71 26.68 -11.05
N PHE A 90 -2.11 27.49 -10.18
CA PHE A 90 -1.35 27.08 -9.00
C PHE A 90 -1.88 27.69 -7.69
N PRO A 91 -3.15 27.45 -7.31
CA PRO A 91 -3.74 28.09 -6.15
C PRO A 91 -3.03 27.73 -4.83
N ALA A 92 -2.49 26.51 -4.70
CA ALA A 92 -1.81 26.11 -3.48
C ALA A 92 -0.46 26.81 -3.36
N ARG A 93 0.33 26.85 -4.45
CA ARG A 93 1.61 27.57 -4.48
C ARG A 93 1.41 29.05 -4.20
N VAL A 94 0.43 29.69 -4.85
CA VAL A 94 0.14 31.11 -4.62
C VAL A 94 -0.32 31.37 -3.19
N THR A 95 -1.19 30.51 -2.63
CA THR A 95 -1.66 30.64 -1.23
C THR A 95 -0.52 30.47 -0.23
N PHE A 96 0.33 29.46 -0.43
CA PHE A 96 1.52 29.23 0.39
C PHE A 96 2.47 30.42 0.34
N LEU A 97 2.80 30.92 -0.86
CA LEU A 97 3.70 32.05 -1.03
C LEU A 97 3.13 33.36 -0.46
N ALA A 98 1.82 33.58 -0.56
CA ALA A 98 1.15 34.72 0.07
C ALA A 98 1.34 34.70 1.59
N SER A 99 1.20 33.52 2.20
CA SER A 99 1.42 33.32 3.64
C SER A 99 2.88 33.51 4.04
N GLU A 100 3.83 32.89 3.33
CA GLU A 100 5.26 32.95 3.68
C GLU A 100 5.87 34.33 3.43
N LEU A 101 5.52 34.97 2.31
CA LEU A 101 6.07 36.27 1.90
C LEU A 101 5.22 37.46 2.38
N LYS A 102 4.14 37.20 3.13
CA LYS A 102 3.29 38.20 3.78
C LYS A 102 2.67 39.23 2.82
N PHE A 103 2.20 38.78 1.65
CA PHE A 103 1.40 39.61 0.74
C PHE A 103 -0.06 39.17 0.73
N THR A 104 -0.97 40.11 0.46
CA THR A 104 -2.41 39.88 0.51
C THR A 104 -2.95 39.46 -0.86
N LEU A 105 -3.78 38.41 -0.89
CA LEU A 105 -4.55 38.02 -2.06
C LEU A 105 -5.89 38.77 -2.08
N PRO A 106 -6.36 39.27 -3.24
CA PRO A 106 -7.71 39.85 -3.35
C PRO A 106 -8.80 38.82 -3.01
N GLU A 107 -9.82 39.23 -2.26
CA GLU A 107 -10.94 38.35 -1.87
C GLU A 107 -11.68 37.74 -3.08
N GLU A 108 -11.76 38.51 -4.17
CA GLU A 108 -12.45 38.14 -5.40
C GLU A 108 -11.66 37.17 -6.28
N LEU A 109 -10.39 36.88 -5.95
CA LEU A 109 -9.48 36.10 -6.79
C LEU A 109 -10.02 34.69 -7.07
N MET A 110 -10.59 34.04 -6.05
CA MET A 110 -11.23 32.73 -6.21
C MET A 110 -12.47 32.78 -7.11
N ALA A 111 -13.23 33.88 -7.08
CA ALA A 111 -14.43 34.04 -7.89
C ALA A 111 -14.10 34.15 -9.39
N GLN A 112 -12.88 34.55 -9.74
CA GLN A 112 -12.39 34.63 -11.12
C GLN A 112 -12.01 33.26 -11.70
N CYS A 113 -11.78 32.25 -10.85
CA CYS A 113 -11.41 30.89 -11.25
C CYS A 113 -12.62 29.94 -11.20
N GLY A 114 -13.48 30.00 -12.21
CA GLY A 114 -14.76 29.27 -12.24
C GLY A 114 -14.64 27.76 -12.05
N GLU A 115 -13.63 27.11 -12.67
CA GLU A 115 -13.43 25.67 -12.54
C GLU A 115 -12.87 25.26 -11.17
N LEU A 116 -11.90 26.02 -10.65
CA LEU A 116 -11.35 25.82 -9.30
C LEU A 116 -12.46 25.94 -8.24
N LYS A 117 -13.30 26.98 -8.36
CA LYS A 117 -14.46 27.19 -7.49
C LYS A 117 -15.38 25.97 -7.53
N ARG A 118 -15.68 25.47 -8.73
CA ARG A 118 -16.50 24.26 -8.91
C ARG A 118 -15.88 23.05 -8.22
N PHE A 119 -14.58 22.81 -8.42
CA PHE A 119 -13.88 21.71 -7.76
C PHE A 119 -13.99 21.76 -6.24
N ILE A 120 -13.75 22.94 -5.63
CA ILE A 120 -13.85 23.15 -4.18
C ILE A 120 -15.28 22.90 -3.66
N GLU A 121 -16.31 23.30 -4.42
CA GLU A 121 -17.72 23.15 -4.04
C GLU A 121 -18.23 21.70 -4.15
N PHE A 122 -17.73 20.94 -5.12
CA PHE A 122 -18.15 19.54 -5.36
C PHE A 122 -17.38 18.54 -4.50
N VAL A 123 -16.15 18.85 -4.11
CA VAL A 123 -15.28 17.96 -3.32
C VAL A 123 -14.99 18.63 -1.96
N PRO A 124 -15.88 18.51 -0.96
CA PRO A 124 -15.70 19.13 0.34
C PRO A 124 -14.63 18.42 1.18
N PHE A 125 -13.86 19.20 1.96
CA PHE A 125 -12.80 18.74 2.85
C PHE A 125 -13.12 19.08 4.33
N GLN A 126 -14.39 18.91 4.73
CA GLN A 126 -14.79 19.17 6.12
C GLN A 126 -14.23 18.10 7.05
N LYS A 127 -14.13 16.86 6.55
CA LYS A 127 -13.46 15.74 7.18
C LYS A 127 -12.50 15.11 6.18
N LEU A 128 -11.31 14.76 6.66
CA LEU A 128 -10.28 14.09 5.87
C LEU A 128 -9.87 12.80 6.59
N GLU A 129 -9.87 11.70 5.84
CA GLU A 129 -9.52 10.37 6.33
C GLU A 129 -8.44 9.76 5.42
N LEU A 130 -7.45 9.10 6.01
CA LEU A 130 -6.56 8.18 5.30
C LEU A 130 -7.24 6.82 5.25
N VAL A 131 -7.41 6.26 4.04
CA VAL A 131 -8.09 4.97 3.86
C VAL A 131 -7.11 3.93 3.36
N PHE A 132 -7.00 2.84 4.11
CA PHE A 132 -6.21 1.67 3.74
C PHE A 132 -7.14 0.48 3.45
N SER A 133 -7.08 -0.01 2.22
CA SER A 133 -7.71 -1.25 1.82
C SER A 133 -6.75 -2.41 2.05
N SER A 134 -7.13 -3.36 2.91
CA SER A 134 -6.27 -4.45 3.37
C SER A 134 -5.70 -5.27 2.23
N GLU A 135 -4.55 -5.91 2.41
CA GLU A 135 -3.91 -6.78 1.41
C GLU A 135 -4.84 -7.92 0.92
N VAL A 136 -4.60 -8.39 -0.31
CA VAL A 136 -5.29 -9.57 -0.85
C VAL A 136 -4.36 -10.39 -1.75
N THR A 137 -4.26 -11.68 -1.48
CA THR A 137 -3.37 -12.59 -2.21
C THR A 137 -4.01 -13.16 -3.49
N SER A 138 -5.28 -12.85 -3.76
CA SER A 138 -5.98 -13.28 -4.98
C SER A 138 -5.62 -12.45 -6.22
N SER A 139 -4.94 -11.31 -6.06
CA SER A 139 -4.61 -10.40 -7.16
C SER A 139 -3.21 -9.79 -7.01
N ALA A 140 -2.35 -10.01 -8.00
CA ALA A 140 -1.01 -9.45 -8.03
C ALA A 140 -0.98 -7.92 -7.99
N SER A 141 -1.98 -7.25 -8.58
CA SER A 141 -2.05 -5.78 -8.63
C SER A 141 -2.57 -5.14 -7.34
N SER A 142 -3.19 -5.91 -6.45
CA SER A 142 -3.80 -5.45 -5.20
C SER A 142 -3.12 -6.04 -3.96
N MET A 143 -2.04 -6.79 -4.17
CA MET A 143 -1.43 -7.65 -3.16
C MET A 143 -0.98 -6.88 -1.93
N MET A 144 -0.37 -5.71 -2.14
CA MET A 144 0.18 -4.85 -1.07
C MET A 144 -0.83 -3.95 -0.37
N GLY A 145 -2.12 -4.11 -0.69
CA GLY A 145 -3.12 -3.16 -0.25
C GLY A 145 -3.25 -1.95 -1.18
N HIS A 146 -4.19 -1.07 -0.86
CA HIS A 146 -4.29 0.26 -1.49
C HIS A 146 -4.40 1.33 -0.42
N ILE A 147 -3.80 2.49 -0.66
CA ILE A 147 -3.86 3.64 0.23
C ILE A 147 -4.31 4.85 -0.57
N PHE A 148 -5.25 5.61 -0.01
CA PHE A 148 -5.79 6.82 -0.62
C PHE A 148 -6.40 7.75 0.43
N LEU A 149 -6.71 8.99 0.06
CA LEU A 149 -7.41 9.92 0.94
C LEU A 149 -8.90 9.91 0.65
N LYS A 150 -9.71 10.10 1.69
CA LYS A 150 -11.15 10.29 1.61
C LYS A 150 -11.49 11.66 2.18
N ALA A 151 -12.06 12.52 1.35
CA ALA A 151 -12.57 13.82 1.75
C ALA A 151 -14.09 13.79 1.80
N SER A 152 -14.69 14.23 2.90
CA SER A 152 -16.14 14.26 3.06
C SER A 152 -16.63 15.58 3.65
N GLY A 153 -17.93 15.80 3.48
CA GLY A 153 -18.64 16.97 3.98
C GLY A 153 -19.90 17.24 3.18
N HIS A 154 -20.43 18.44 3.33
CA HIS A 154 -21.60 18.88 2.59
C HIS A 154 -21.20 19.58 1.30
N ASN A 155 -21.79 19.18 0.18
CA ASN A 155 -21.66 19.90 -1.07
C ASN A 155 -22.50 21.19 -1.08
N SER A 156 -22.43 21.97 -2.17
CA SER A 156 -23.21 23.20 -2.33
C SER A 156 -24.73 23.02 -2.27
N GLY A 157 -25.23 21.80 -2.51
CA GLY A 157 -26.64 21.44 -2.37
C GLY A 157 -27.06 21.02 -0.96
N GLY A 158 -26.13 21.01 0.02
CA GLY A 158 -26.38 20.56 1.38
C GLY A 158 -26.46 19.04 1.54
N SER A 159 -26.13 18.25 0.50
CA SER A 159 -26.06 16.80 0.60
C SER A 159 -24.69 16.36 1.14
N GLU A 160 -24.68 15.39 2.04
CA GLU A 160 -23.46 14.74 2.49
C GLU A 160 -22.85 13.92 1.33
N VAL A 161 -21.57 14.18 1.05
CA VAL A 161 -20.82 13.50 0.00
C VAL A 161 -19.45 13.11 0.52
N ALA A 162 -18.91 12.01 -0.01
CA ALA A 162 -17.56 11.55 0.27
C ALA A 162 -16.87 11.16 -1.04
N HIS A 163 -15.63 11.56 -1.19
CA HIS A 163 -14.83 11.33 -2.39
C HIS A 163 -13.49 10.71 -2.04
N SER A 164 -13.11 9.70 -2.81
CA SER A 164 -11.78 9.10 -2.79
C SER A 164 -10.85 9.87 -3.71
N LEU A 165 -9.63 10.07 -3.24
CA LEU A 165 -8.53 10.77 -3.89
C LEU A 165 -7.37 9.78 -3.98
N ALA A 166 -7.26 9.10 -5.11
CA ALA A 166 -6.34 7.99 -5.30
C ALA A 166 -5.35 8.26 -6.43
N TYR A 167 -4.12 7.79 -6.26
CA TYR A 167 -3.11 7.73 -7.31
C TYR A 167 -2.83 6.28 -7.65
N PHE A 168 -2.92 5.93 -8.92
CA PHE A 168 -2.79 4.54 -9.35
C PHE A 168 -2.23 4.45 -10.76
N THR A 169 -2.02 3.23 -11.22
CA THR A 169 -1.56 2.92 -12.57
C THR A 169 -2.29 1.68 -13.10
N GLU A 170 -2.34 1.53 -14.42
CA GLU A 170 -3.00 0.41 -15.07
C GLU A 170 -2.00 -0.60 -15.63
N ILE A 171 -2.17 -1.88 -15.27
CA ILE A 171 -1.37 -2.97 -15.83
C ILE A 171 -1.93 -3.35 -17.21
N LYS A 172 -1.28 -2.89 -18.27
CA LYS A 172 -1.70 -3.14 -19.67
C LYS A 172 -1.06 -4.39 -20.29
N THR A 173 -0.22 -5.13 -19.56
CA THR A 173 0.49 -6.30 -20.10
C THR A 173 0.43 -7.51 -19.17
N LEU A 174 0.30 -8.70 -19.77
CA LEU A 174 0.38 -9.99 -19.09
C LEU A 174 1.80 -10.59 -19.13
N ASN A 175 2.76 -9.94 -19.82
CA ASN A 175 4.14 -10.42 -19.89
C ASN A 175 4.91 -9.96 -18.64
N PRO A 176 5.36 -10.88 -17.75
CA PRO A 176 6.01 -10.51 -16.50
C PRO A 176 7.31 -9.72 -16.68
N LEU A 177 8.14 -10.09 -17.67
CA LEU A 177 9.40 -9.39 -17.94
C LEU A 177 9.16 -7.97 -18.44
N LYS A 178 8.13 -7.78 -19.29
CA LYS A 178 7.73 -6.46 -19.75
C LYS A 178 7.19 -5.62 -18.60
N LEU A 179 6.31 -6.20 -17.77
CA LEU A 179 5.76 -5.52 -16.60
C LEU A 179 6.87 -5.06 -15.66
N MET A 180 7.86 -5.90 -15.40
CA MET A 180 9.02 -5.52 -14.58
C MET A 180 9.83 -4.37 -15.19
N TYR A 181 10.16 -4.44 -16.48
CA TYR A 181 10.89 -3.38 -17.16
C TYR A 181 10.11 -2.05 -17.08
N GLN A 182 8.79 -2.11 -17.27
CA GLN A 182 7.92 -0.94 -17.16
C GLN A 182 7.82 -0.42 -15.73
N SER A 183 7.74 -1.31 -14.75
CA SER A 183 7.63 -0.95 -13.34
C SER A 183 8.91 -0.32 -12.79
N LEU A 184 10.07 -0.88 -13.15
CA LEU A 184 11.36 -0.55 -12.55
C LEU A 184 12.19 0.44 -13.35
N ILE A 185 12.13 0.39 -14.69
CA ILE A 185 13.07 1.10 -15.57
C ILE A 185 12.37 2.19 -16.36
N SER A 186 11.39 1.85 -17.22
CA SER A 186 10.77 2.86 -18.09
C SER A 186 9.70 3.71 -17.41
N GLY A 187 9.13 3.23 -16.31
CA GLY A 187 7.95 3.83 -15.68
C GLY A 187 6.65 3.47 -16.40
N MET A 188 5.54 3.68 -15.70
CA MET A 188 4.18 3.47 -16.20
C MET A 188 3.37 4.77 -16.12
N GLU A 189 2.26 4.83 -16.86
CA GLU A 189 1.34 5.98 -16.77
C GLU A 189 0.64 5.97 -15.41
N GLY A 190 0.82 7.05 -14.64
CA GLY A 190 0.16 7.26 -13.36
C GLY A 190 -1.02 8.21 -13.51
N TYR A 191 -2.11 7.91 -12.81
CA TYR A 191 -3.35 8.67 -12.88
C TYR A 191 -3.79 9.11 -11.50
N PHE A 192 -4.17 10.38 -11.38
CA PHE A 192 -4.85 10.91 -10.21
C PHE A 192 -6.37 10.84 -10.42
N LEU A 193 -7.10 10.24 -9.49
CA LEU A 193 -8.54 10.03 -9.60
C LEU A 193 -9.28 10.59 -8.40
N VAL A 194 -10.32 11.36 -8.70
CA VAL A 194 -11.35 11.78 -7.75
C VAL A 194 -12.65 11.06 -8.11
N ARG A 195 -13.16 10.22 -7.22
CA ARG A 195 -14.44 9.51 -7.44
C ARG A 195 -15.27 9.42 -6.17
N PRO A 196 -16.61 9.22 -6.28
CA PRO A 196 -17.44 8.98 -5.10
C PRO A 196 -16.98 7.75 -4.30
N PHE A 197 -16.83 7.90 -2.99
CA PHE A 197 -16.26 6.88 -2.09
C PHE A 197 -17.05 5.57 -2.07
N TYR A 198 -18.37 5.61 -2.26
CA TYR A 198 -19.19 4.39 -2.29
C TYR A 198 -18.76 3.41 -3.41
N LYS A 199 -18.11 3.90 -4.48
CA LYS A 199 -17.55 3.04 -5.52
C LYS A 199 -16.35 2.24 -5.03
N ASP A 200 -15.53 2.82 -4.17
CA ASP A 200 -14.42 2.13 -3.50
C ASP A 200 -14.93 1.11 -2.48
N VAL A 201 -16.03 1.42 -1.77
CA VAL A 201 -16.70 0.46 -0.88
C VAL A 201 -17.18 -0.76 -1.68
N ILE A 202 -17.90 -0.56 -2.79
CA ILE A 202 -18.35 -1.67 -3.64
C ILE A 202 -17.16 -2.45 -4.19
N GLN A 203 -16.12 -1.78 -4.69
CA GLN A 203 -14.96 -2.46 -5.26
C GLN A 203 -14.20 -3.28 -4.22
N TYR A 204 -13.83 -2.68 -3.09
CA TYR A 204 -12.94 -3.32 -2.14
C TYR A 204 -13.67 -4.23 -1.16
N LYS A 205 -14.77 -3.76 -0.57
CA LYS A 205 -15.51 -4.53 0.42
C LYS A 205 -16.41 -5.58 -0.23
N GLU A 206 -17.24 -5.19 -1.20
CA GLU A 206 -18.24 -6.09 -1.75
C GLU A 206 -17.64 -7.05 -2.79
N ASN A 207 -16.85 -6.54 -3.75
CA ASN A 207 -16.30 -7.38 -4.83
C ASN A 207 -15.02 -8.12 -4.41
N GLU A 208 -14.09 -7.43 -3.74
CA GLU A 208 -12.79 -8.01 -3.36
C GLU A 208 -12.78 -8.62 -1.95
N GLN A 209 -13.83 -8.43 -1.15
CA GLN A 209 -13.96 -8.95 0.21
C GLN A 209 -12.82 -8.51 1.15
N ARG A 210 -12.41 -7.23 1.03
CA ARG A 210 -11.34 -6.59 1.80
C ARG A 210 -11.90 -5.61 2.82
N ASN A 211 -11.14 -5.37 3.88
CA ASN A 211 -11.47 -4.36 4.86
C ASN A 211 -11.01 -2.98 4.40
N LEU A 212 -11.79 -1.96 4.72
CA LEU A 212 -11.41 -0.56 4.59
C LEU A 212 -11.18 0.05 5.96
N TRP A 213 -9.91 0.17 6.32
CA TRP A 213 -9.47 0.91 7.50
C TRP A 213 -9.50 2.40 7.19
N GLN A 214 -10.13 3.19 8.05
CA GLN A 214 -10.35 4.62 7.87
C GLN A 214 -9.81 5.37 9.09
N PHE A 215 -8.74 6.13 8.87
CA PHE A 215 -8.04 6.89 9.90
C PHE A 215 -8.40 8.36 9.74
N GLU A 216 -9.25 8.89 10.63
CA GLU A 216 -9.60 10.31 10.64
C GLU A 216 -8.36 11.13 11.01
N LEU A 217 -8.00 12.08 10.14
CA LEU A 217 -6.79 12.88 10.30
C LEU A 217 -7.05 14.13 11.15
N ASP A 218 -6.12 14.45 12.04
CA ASP A 218 -6.12 15.68 12.84
C ASP A 218 -5.13 16.69 12.25
N ALA A 219 -5.63 17.65 11.50
CA ALA A 219 -4.80 18.63 10.82
C ALA A 219 -5.40 20.03 10.87
N ASP A 220 -4.51 21.02 10.79
CA ASP A 220 -4.89 22.43 10.74
C ASP A 220 -5.79 22.72 9.52
N PRO A 221 -6.89 23.50 9.67
CA PRO A 221 -7.79 23.81 8.57
C PRO A 221 -7.10 24.47 7.37
N ASP A 222 -6.08 25.30 7.58
CA ASP A 222 -5.33 25.94 6.49
C ASP A 222 -4.47 24.92 5.76
N ALA A 223 -3.91 23.93 6.47
CA ALA A 223 -3.16 22.83 5.86
C ALA A 223 -4.08 21.90 5.05
N ILE A 224 -5.27 21.57 5.56
CA ILE A 224 -6.29 20.82 4.82
C ILE A 224 -6.70 21.59 3.56
N LYS A 225 -6.88 22.92 3.68
CA LYS A 225 -7.21 23.77 2.55
C LYS A 225 -6.08 23.79 1.51
N LEU A 226 -4.84 23.90 1.95
CA LEU A 226 -3.67 23.87 1.08
C LEU A 226 -3.58 22.54 0.31
N LEU A 227 -3.81 21.40 0.99
CA LEU A 227 -3.89 20.09 0.35
C LEU A 227 -5.01 20.04 -0.71
N GLN A 228 -6.22 20.52 -0.38
CA GLN A 228 -7.32 20.61 -1.35
C GLN A 228 -6.92 21.41 -2.59
N LEU A 229 -6.30 22.58 -2.41
CA LEU A 229 -5.82 23.40 -3.51
C LEU A 229 -4.72 22.71 -4.32
N HIS A 230 -3.85 21.94 -3.67
CA HIS A 230 -2.74 21.27 -4.35
C HIS A 230 -3.24 20.11 -5.21
N LEU A 231 -4.27 19.39 -4.78
CA LEU A 231 -4.93 18.37 -5.60
C LEU A 231 -5.46 18.93 -6.93
N TRP A 232 -5.90 20.20 -6.94
CA TRP A 232 -6.29 20.90 -8.17
C TRP A 232 -5.08 21.18 -9.09
N GLU A 233 -3.89 21.39 -8.54
CA GLU A 233 -2.66 21.60 -9.32
C GLU A 233 -2.19 20.31 -10.01
N LEU A 234 -2.58 19.15 -9.47
CA LEU A 234 -2.25 17.83 -10.01
C LEU A 234 -3.26 17.32 -11.05
N LYS A 235 -4.31 18.09 -11.34
CA LYS A 235 -5.25 17.72 -12.41
C LYS A 235 -4.52 17.72 -13.76
N GLU A 236 -4.76 16.69 -14.56
CA GLU A 236 -4.25 16.58 -15.94
C GLU A 236 -2.71 16.63 -16.05
N VAL A 237 -1.99 16.34 -14.96
CA VAL A 237 -0.53 16.26 -14.95
C VAL A 237 -0.10 14.85 -15.36
N ASP A 238 0.85 14.76 -16.28
CA ASP A 238 1.46 13.49 -16.68
C ASP A 238 2.46 13.03 -15.63
N ILE A 239 2.06 12.06 -14.80
CA ILE A 239 2.89 11.53 -13.72
C ILE A 239 3.40 10.14 -14.10
N THR A 240 4.72 9.94 -14.05
CA THR A 240 5.32 8.61 -14.25
C THR A 240 5.30 7.81 -12.95
N TYR A 241 4.63 6.67 -12.97
CA TYR A 241 4.49 5.75 -11.84
C TYR A 241 5.64 4.74 -11.80
N TYR A 242 6.25 4.57 -10.63
CA TYR A 242 7.28 3.57 -10.36
C TYR A 242 6.95 2.81 -9.08
N PHE A 243 6.79 1.48 -9.16
CA PHE A 243 6.38 0.67 -8.00
C PHE A 243 7.34 0.77 -6.81
N GLN A 244 8.64 0.90 -7.10
CA GLN A 244 9.70 0.92 -6.10
C GLN A 244 10.00 2.28 -5.48
N SER A 245 9.57 3.39 -6.11
CA SER A 245 10.08 4.72 -5.72
C SER A 245 9.07 5.86 -5.77
N PHE A 246 8.11 5.83 -6.70
CA PHE A 246 7.06 6.84 -6.81
C PHE A 246 5.73 6.16 -7.14
N ASN A 247 5.21 5.51 -6.10
CA ASN A 247 3.98 4.71 -6.14
C ASN A 247 2.84 5.44 -5.38
N CYS A 248 1.67 4.79 -5.29
CA CYS A 248 0.51 5.30 -4.56
C CYS A 248 0.84 5.70 -3.10
N ALA A 249 1.56 4.83 -2.39
CA ALA A 249 1.91 5.03 -0.99
C ALA A 249 2.90 6.19 -0.79
N THR A 250 3.91 6.29 -1.66
CA THR A 250 4.88 7.38 -1.64
C THR A 250 4.19 8.73 -1.84
N LEU A 251 3.35 8.84 -2.87
CA LEU A 251 2.63 10.08 -3.13
C LEU A 251 1.69 10.41 -1.96
N THR A 252 0.95 9.45 -1.42
CA THR A 252 0.07 9.69 -0.27
C THR A 252 0.84 10.14 0.96
N LEU A 253 1.98 9.50 1.30
CA LEU A 253 2.84 9.94 2.41
C LEU A 253 3.34 11.37 2.21
N GLU A 254 3.74 11.73 0.99
CA GLU A 254 4.17 13.08 0.65
C GLU A 254 3.03 14.11 0.71
N MET A 255 1.79 13.73 0.39
CA MET A 255 0.61 14.57 0.57
C MET A 255 0.29 14.78 2.06
N LEU A 256 0.44 13.74 2.90
CA LEU A 256 0.29 13.87 4.35
C LEU A 256 1.32 14.84 4.95
N ALA A 257 2.48 14.98 4.33
CA ALA A 257 3.50 15.92 4.76
C ALA A 257 3.09 17.40 4.59
N LEU A 258 2.07 17.71 3.79
CA LEU A 258 1.44 19.03 3.76
C LEU A 258 0.64 19.32 5.04
N LEU A 259 0.15 18.27 5.71
CA LEU A 259 -0.58 18.36 6.97
C LEU A 259 0.36 18.31 8.17
N LYS A 260 1.35 17.41 8.11
CA LYS A 260 2.32 17.16 9.17
C LYS A 260 3.69 16.81 8.56
N PRO A 261 4.61 17.77 8.41
CA PRO A 261 5.88 17.56 7.72
C PRO A 261 6.73 16.39 8.26
N ASP A 262 6.63 16.11 9.57
CA ASP A 262 7.43 15.09 10.25
C ASP A 262 7.13 13.65 9.80
N VAL A 263 6.01 13.41 9.09
CA VAL A 263 5.71 12.07 8.51
C VAL A 263 6.77 11.62 7.51
N LEU A 264 7.51 12.55 6.90
CA LEU A 264 8.61 12.24 5.99
C LEU A 264 9.81 11.59 6.68
N LEU A 265 9.92 11.68 8.01
CA LEU A 265 10.94 10.96 8.77
C LEU A 265 10.73 9.44 8.75
N GLU A 266 9.52 8.99 8.43
CA GLU A 266 9.13 7.58 8.32
C GLU A 266 9.24 7.08 6.87
N ARG A 267 9.73 7.91 5.93
CA ARG A 267 9.90 7.51 4.54
C ARG A 267 11.13 6.60 4.40
N SER A 268 10.88 5.33 4.11
CA SER A 268 11.89 4.33 3.75
C SER A 268 12.26 4.39 2.26
N LEU A 269 13.19 3.51 1.83
CA LEU A 269 13.55 3.33 0.42
C LEU A 269 12.36 2.84 -0.42
N PHE A 270 11.52 1.98 0.16
CA PHE A 270 10.34 1.41 -0.47
C PHE A 270 9.14 1.66 0.45
N VAL A 271 8.24 2.55 0.05
CA VAL A 271 7.06 2.87 0.85
C VAL A 271 5.90 1.97 0.41
N SER A 272 5.40 1.15 1.31
CA SER A 272 4.18 0.37 1.11
C SER A 272 2.93 1.09 1.66
N PRO A 273 1.72 0.69 1.26
CA PRO A 273 0.48 1.21 1.81
C PRO A 273 0.37 1.16 3.34
N VAL A 274 0.86 0.08 3.99
CA VAL A 274 0.80 -0.04 5.45
C VAL A 274 1.83 0.85 6.14
N ASP A 275 2.98 1.12 5.50
CA ASP A 275 3.98 2.06 6.03
C ASP A 275 3.39 3.47 6.17
N VAL A 276 2.51 3.90 5.26
CA VAL A 276 1.81 5.19 5.36
C VAL A 276 0.87 5.23 6.57
N VAL A 277 0.18 4.13 6.85
CA VAL A 277 -0.68 4.00 8.04
C VAL A 277 0.14 4.13 9.31
N LYS A 278 1.25 3.37 9.39
CA LYS A 278 2.18 3.43 10.53
C LYS A 278 2.77 4.83 10.69
N ALA A 279 3.20 5.47 9.61
CA ALA A 279 3.74 6.83 9.65
C ALA A 279 2.72 7.85 10.18
N ALA A 280 1.46 7.77 9.74
CA ALA A 280 0.40 8.65 10.20
C ALA A 280 0.12 8.48 11.71
N LEU A 281 0.12 7.24 12.20
CA LEU A 281 -0.06 6.93 13.62
C LEU A 281 1.15 7.34 14.46
N ASN A 282 2.37 7.02 14.01
CA ASN A 282 3.62 7.34 14.71
C ASN A 282 3.85 8.84 14.88
N LYS A 283 3.28 9.68 14.01
CA LYS A 283 3.40 11.15 14.07
C LYS A 283 2.17 11.86 14.62
N ASP A 284 1.30 11.13 15.33
CA ASP A 284 0.09 11.64 15.98
C ASP A 284 -0.83 12.40 15.00
N LEU A 285 -0.90 11.95 13.73
CA LEU A 285 -1.76 12.57 12.72
C LEU A 285 -3.18 11.98 12.73
N VAL A 286 -3.41 10.87 13.44
CA VAL A 286 -4.70 10.17 13.46
C VAL A 286 -5.45 10.46 14.75
N LYS A 287 -6.69 10.97 14.61
CA LYS A 287 -7.62 11.23 15.70
C LYS A 287 -8.44 10.01 16.09
N SER A 288 -8.90 9.25 15.11
CA SER A 288 -9.71 8.05 15.35
C SER A 288 -9.56 7.04 14.21
N THR A 289 -9.77 5.77 14.53
CA THR A 289 -9.72 4.66 13.58
C THR A 289 -11.09 4.02 13.49
N ASN A 290 -11.58 3.85 12.27
CA ASN A 290 -12.79 3.09 11.95
C ASN A 290 -12.44 1.99 10.96
N ILE A 291 -13.28 0.96 10.87
CA ILE A 291 -13.12 -0.12 9.92
C ILE A 291 -14.47 -0.50 9.31
N ASP A 292 -14.52 -0.53 7.98
CA ASP A 292 -15.59 -1.22 7.26
C ASP A 292 -15.09 -2.62 6.92
N THR A 293 -15.60 -3.63 7.63
CA THR A 293 -15.17 -5.02 7.48
C THR A 293 -15.86 -5.69 6.30
N SER A 294 -15.14 -6.57 5.58
CA SER A 294 -15.79 -7.53 4.69
C SER A 294 -16.48 -8.63 5.50
N ASP A 295 -17.48 -9.27 4.90
CA ASP A 295 -18.20 -10.35 5.58
C ASP A 295 -17.30 -11.58 5.80
N THR A 296 -16.39 -11.86 4.87
CA THR A 296 -15.40 -12.94 5.04
C THR A 296 -14.45 -12.69 6.22
N TRP A 297 -13.98 -11.46 6.38
CA TRP A 297 -13.12 -11.08 7.49
C TRP A 297 -13.86 -11.13 8.81
N LEU A 298 -15.06 -10.54 8.85
CA LEU A 298 -15.86 -10.45 10.06
C LEU A 298 -16.26 -11.83 10.56
N PHE A 299 -16.66 -12.72 9.65
CA PHE A 299 -16.92 -14.12 9.99
C PHE A 299 -15.71 -14.81 10.62
N ALA A 300 -14.54 -14.65 10.03
CA ALA A 300 -13.31 -15.25 10.54
C ALA A 300 -12.90 -14.65 11.89
N ALA A 301 -13.09 -13.34 12.09
CA ALA A 301 -12.85 -12.65 13.36
C ALA A 301 -13.78 -13.17 14.46
N LEU A 302 -15.07 -13.31 14.15
CA LEU A 302 -16.09 -13.78 15.09
C LEU A 302 -15.83 -15.24 15.52
N ILE A 303 -15.52 -16.14 14.58
CA ILE A 303 -15.18 -17.53 14.92
C ILE A 303 -13.97 -17.64 15.84
N ASP A 304 -13.00 -16.72 15.73
CA ASP A 304 -11.78 -16.76 16.54
C ASP A 304 -12.04 -16.37 18.00
N VAL A 305 -13.03 -15.50 18.25
CA VAL A 305 -13.34 -14.97 19.59
C VAL A 305 -14.53 -15.65 20.26
N MET A 306 -15.42 -16.28 19.50
CA MET A 306 -16.64 -16.91 20.01
C MET A 306 -16.42 -18.33 20.54
N ASP A 307 -17.33 -18.77 21.41
CA ASP A 307 -17.37 -20.16 21.88
C ASP A 307 -17.78 -21.13 20.75
N VAL A 308 -17.14 -22.30 20.72
CA VAL A 308 -17.33 -23.30 19.67
C VAL A 308 -18.76 -23.82 19.61
N ASP A 309 -19.44 -23.97 20.75
CA ASP A 309 -20.81 -24.48 20.79
C ASP A 309 -21.82 -23.37 20.42
N ALA A 310 -21.54 -22.11 20.77
CA ALA A 310 -22.29 -20.95 20.28
C ALA A 310 -22.26 -20.88 18.74
N VAL A 311 -21.07 -20.97 18.13
CA VAL A 311 -20.88 -20.98 16.67
C VAL A 311 -21.67 -22.13 16.03
N LYS A 312 -21.60 -23.35 16.59
CA LYS A 312 -22.36 -24.50 16.07
C LYS A 312 -23.86 -24.30 16.17
N ASN A 313 -24.35 -23.73 17.27
CA ASN A 313 -25.78 -23.50 17.49
C ASN A 313 -26.33 -22.48 16.48
N ILE A 314 -25.66 -21.35 16.32
CA ILE A 314 -26.08 -20.31 15.37
C ILE A 314 -26.04 -20.83 13.93
N ARG A 315 -25.05 -21.64 13.58
CA ARG A 315 -24.98 -22.28 12.26
C ARG A 315 -26.17 -23.20 12.01
N LYS A 316 -26.54 -24.04 12.98
CA LYS A 316 -27.74 -24.90 12.88
C LYS A 316 -29.03 -24.09 12.74
N ILE A 317 -29.10 -22.94 13.40
CA ILE A 317 -30.23 -22.00 13.29
C ILE A 317 -30.26 -21.40 11.86
N ALA A 318 -29.11 -20.96 11.33
CA ALA A 318 -29.00 -20.42 9.98
C ALA A 318 -29.38 -21.43 8.89
N GLU A 319 -29.11 -22.72 9.11
CA GLU A 319 -29.53 -23.82 8.22
C GLU A 319 -31.04 -24.14 8.30
N ASN A 320 -31.75 -23.71 9.35
CA ASN A 320 -33.19 -23.96 9.57
C ASN A 320 -33.98 -22.66 9.82
N PRO A 321 -34.27 -21.90 8.75
CA PRO A 321 -34.77 -20.53 8.87
C PRO A 321 -36.15 -20.39 9.54
N GLU A 322 -36.96 -21.45 9.59
CA GLU A 322 -38.30 -21.39 10.17
C GLU A 322 -38.30 -21.17 11.70
N HIS A 323 -37.17 -21.35 12.38
CA HIS A 323 -37.09 -21.35 13.86
C HIS A 323 -36.26 -20.18 14.41
N TRP A 324 -35.77 -19.30 13.55
CA TRP A 324 -34.73 -18.34 13.88
C TRP A 324 -35.14 -17.21 14.85
N GLN A 325 -36.34 -16.64 14.70
CA GLN A 325 -36.91 -15.64 15.64
C GLN A 325 -37.13 -16.20 17.05
N ALA A 326 -37.37 -17.50 17.17
CA ALA A 326 -37.55 -18.17 18.45
C ALA A 326 -36.21 -18.61 19.08
N SER A 327 -35.11 -18.56 18.32
CA SER A 327 -33.81 -19.11 18.72
C SER A 327 -32.87 -18.07 19.31
N LEU A 328 -33.02 -16.80 18.95
CA LEU A 328 -32.23 -15.69 19.50
C LEU A 328 -33.08 -14.97 20.56
N ASN A 329 -32.80 -15.27 21.83
CA ASN A 329 -33.52 -14.74 22.99
C ASN A 329 -32.75 -13.57 23.62
N ALA A 330 -33.29 -12.98 24.70
CA ALA A 330 -32.64 -11.90 25.43
C ALA A 330 -31.29 -12.26 26.09
N GLU A 331 -30.89 -13.54 26.09
CA GLU A 331 -29.60 -14.02 26.60
C GLU A 331 -28.54 -14.12 25.49
N THR A 332 -28.93 -13.93 24.23
CA THR A 332 -28.01 -13.91 23.08
C THR A 332 -27.06 -12.73 23.21
N SER A 333 -25.75 -13.00 23.14
CA SER A 333 -24.74 -11.95 23.15
C SER A 333 -24.75 -11.17 21.84
N ASP A 334 -24.35 -9.90 21.89
CA ASP A 334 -24.22 -9.06 20.69
C ASP A 334 -23.31 -9.74 19.63
N LEU A 335 -22.26 -10.49 20.02
CA LEU A 335 -21.34 -11.17 19.08
C LEU A 335 -22.05 -12.29 18.31
N GLU A 336 -22.92 -13.03 18.99
CA GLU A 336 -23.75 -14.07 18.39
C GLU A 336 -24.77 -13.46 17.41
N VAL A 337 -25.31 -12.28 17.74
CA VAL A 337 -26.18 -11.51 16.84
C VAL A 337 -25.41 -11.09 15.58
N GLU A 338 -24.22 -10.51 15.72
CA GLU A 338 -23.39 -10.10 14.58
C GLU A 338 -23.01 -11.30 13.71
N PHE A 339 -22.63 -12.43 14.32
CA PHE A 339 -22.30 -13.67 13.59
C PHE A 339 -23.49 -14.21 12.81
N ALA A 340 -24.68 -14.18 13.41
CA ALA A 340 -25.91 -14.56 12.72
C ALA A 340 -26.16 -13.61 11.52
N GLN A 341 -26.02 -12.29 11.70
CA GLN A 341 -26.20 -11.32 10.62
C GLN A 341 -25.28 -11.58 9.43
N VAL A 342 -23.99 -11.87 9.66
CA VAL A 342 -23.03 -12.21 8.60
C VAL A 342 -23.47 -13.45 7.82
N LEU A 343 -23.87 -14.52 8.53
CA LEU A 343 -24.39 -15.74 7.90
C LEU A 343 -25.63 -15.47 7.04
N PHE A 344 -26.53 -14.60 7.52
CA PHE A 344 -27.75 -14.25 6.78
C PHE A 344 -27.47 -13.41 5.53
N ARG A 345 -26.59 -12.40 5.62
CA ARG A 345 -26.18 -11.62 4.43
C ARG A 345 -25.63 -12.54 3.35
N HIS A 346 -24.73 -13.44 3.74
CA HIS A 346 -24.16 -14.43 2.83
C HIS A 346 -25.24 -15.33 2.18
N THR A 347 -26.23 -15.77 2.95
CA THR A 347 -27.32 -16.64 2.43
C THR A 347 -28.21 -15.89 1.43
N LEU A 348 -28.47 -14.60 1.67
CA LEU A 348 -29.25 -13.75 0.77
C LEU A 348 -28.53 -13.48 -0.55
N ASP A 349 -27.22 -13.22 -0.50
CA ASP A 349 -26.42 -12.87 -1.69
C ASP A 349 -26.27 -14.04 -2.69
N GLN A 350 -26.37 -15.29 -2.23
CA GLN A 350 -26.26 -16.46 -3.10
C GLN A 350 -27.52 -16.75 -3.96
N GLN A 351 -28.65 -16.05 -3.76
CA GLN A 351 -29.92 -16.36 -4.46
C GLN A 351 -30.38 -15.19 -5.36
N LEU A 352 -30.32 -15.41 -6.68
CA LEU A 352 -30.60 -14.42 -7.74
C LEU A 352 -32.10 -14.15 -8.04
N GLU A 353 -33.02 -14.68 -7.24
CA GLU A 353 -34.48 -14.64 -7.48
C GLU A 353 -35.18 -13.54 -6.65
N PRO A 354 -36.39 -13.06 -7.01
CA PRO A 354 -37.08 -12.05 -6.22
C PRO A 354 -37.25 -12.53 -4.78
N LEU A 355 -36.96 -11.62 -3.84
CA LEU A 355 -36.99 -11.92 -2.41
C LEU A 355 -38.34 -12.56 -2.04
N THR A 356 -38.33 -13.82 -1.66
CA THR A 356 -39.48 -14.55 -1.14
C THR A 356 -40.02 -13.84 0.10
N ALA A 357 -41.30 -14.07 0.47
CA ALA A 357 -41.89 -13.51 1.70
C ALA A 357 -41.01 -13.78 2.94
N HIS A 358 -40.32 -14.90 2.93
CA HIS A 358 -39.35 -15.31 3.93
C HIS A 358 -38.09 -14.41 3.97
N GLN A 359 -37.55 -13.98 2.82
CA GLN A 359 -36.41 -13.07 2.79
C GLN A 359 -36.79 -11.65 3.23
N LEU A 360 -38.05 -11.24 3.07
CA LEU A 360 -38.58 -10.01 3.66
C LEU A 360 -38.69 -10.09 5.18
N GLU A 361 -39.08 -11.23 5.73
CA GLU A 361 -38.99 -11.49 7.18
C GLU A 361 -37.54 -11.44 7.64
N ILE A 362 -36.60 -11.95 6.82
CA ILE A 362 -35.18 -11.93 7.16
C ILE A 362 -34.64 -10.51 7.30
N LYS A 363 -34.94 -9.70 6.28
CA LYS A 363 -34.56 -8.30 6.24
C LYS A 363 -35.21 -7.50 7.37
N ALA A 364 -36.51 -7.70 7.64
CA ALA A 364 -37.23 -7.01 8.70
C ALA A 364 -36.66 -7.31 10.09
N TRP A 365 -36.22 -8.55 10.33
CA TRP A 365 -35.58 -8.91 11.58
C TRP A 365 -34.13 -8.38 11.69
N GLN A 366 -33.35 -8.37 10.59
CA GLN A 366 -32.05 -7.68 10.58
C GLN A 366 -32.19 -6.20 10.96
N GLU A 367 -33.21 -5.52 10.41
CA GLU A 367 -33.53 -4.14 10.77
C GLU A 367 -33.94 -4.01 12.26
N SER A 368 -34.56 -5.04 12.83
CA SER A 368 -34.97 -5.09 14.25
C SER A 368 -33.82 -5.34 15.24
N LEU A 369 -32.74 -6.00 14.80
CA LEU A 369 -31.53 -6.28 15.60
C LEU A 369 -30.53 -5.14 15.59
N SER A 370 -30.99 -3.90 15.48
CA SER A 370 -30.14 -2.71 15.50
C SER A 370 -29.59 -2.45 16.93
N GLY A 371 -28.78 -3.39 17.41
CA GLY A 371 -27.96 -3.34 18.62
C GLY A 371 -26.49 -3.04 18.28
N SER A 372 -25.73 -2.73 19.32
CA SER A 372 -24.33 -2.27 19.37
C SER A 372 -23.44 -2.75 18.21
N ARG A 373 -22.94 -1.84 17.35
CA ARG A 373 -21.85 -2.18 16.43
C ARG A 373 -20.58 -2.45 17.26
N PHE A 374 -19.98 -3.62 17.09
CA PHE A 374 -18.70 -3.91 17.70
C PHE A 374 -17.59 -3.09 17.05
N ASP A 375 -16.74 -2.54 17.91
CA ASP A 375 -15.54 -1.87 17.46
C ASP A 375 -14.42 -2.89 17.22
N PHE A 376 -14.26 -3.27 15.95
CA PHE A 376 -13.17 -4.13 15.48
C PHE A 376 -11.89 -3.36 15.17
N SER A 377 -11.83 -2.04 15.41
CA SER A 377 -10.65 -1.23 15.09
C SER A 377 -9.39 -1.70 15.83
N ARG A 378 -9.51 -2.45 16.93
CA ARG A 378 -8.36 -2.96 17.70
C ARG A 378 -7.99 -4.41 17.41
N TYR A 379 -8.81 -5.11 16.63
CA TYR A 379 -8.55 -6.51 16.31
C TYR A 379 -7.78 -6.61 15.00
N LYS A 380 -6.60 -7.25 15.03
CA LYS A 380 -5.75 -7.45 13.86
C LYS A 380 -5.45 -6.14 13.11
N HIS A 381 -4.89 -5.19 13.86
CA HIS A 381 -4.68 -3.82 13.39
C HIS A 381 -3.43 -3.74 12.48
N PRO A 382 -3.51 -3.11 11.29
CA PRO A 382 -2.40 -3.09 10.31
C PRO A 382 -1.13 -2.41 10.86
N ALA A 383 -1.26 -1.37 11.68
CA ALA A 383 -0.10 -0.74 12.32
C ALA A 383 0.70 -1.61 13.30
N LEU A 384 0.16 -2.78 13.70
CA LEU A 384 0.86 -3.73 14.58
C LEU A 384 1.61 -4.81 13.79
N THR A 385 1.59 -4.78 12.45
CA THR A 385 2.40 -5.68 11.62
C THR A 385 3.87 -5.24 11.63
N PRO A 386 4.84 -6.16 11.45
CA PRO A 386 6.23 -5.77 11.18
C PRO A 386 6.32 -4.80 10.00
N GLN A 387 7.36 -3.99 9.92
CA GLN A 387 7.64 -3.20 8.71
C GLN A 387 7.82 -4.08 7.46
N ASP A 388 7.52 -3.54 6.29
CA ASP A 388 7.53 -4.31 5.04
C ASP A 388 8.93 -4.44 4.42
N SER A 389 9.89 -3.60 4.83
CA SER A 389 11.29 -3.77 4.46
C SER A 389 12.03 -4.51 5.56
N ALA A 390 13.03 -5.32 5.19
CA ALA A 390 13.86 -6.01 6.19
C ALA A 390 15.30 -6.22 5.72
N ILE A 391 16.20 -6.28 6.69
CA ILE A 391 17.54 -6.85 6.52
C ILE A 391 17.67 -8.06 7.43
N GLY A 392 18.38 -9.08 6.96
CA GLY A 392 18.64 -10.27 7.75
C GLY A 392 20.06 -10.77 7.66
N LEU A 393 20.43 -11.48 8.71
CA LEU A 393 21.70 -12.18 8.83
C LEU A 393 21.42 -13.62 9.22
N LYS A 394 21.87 -14.55 8.38
CA LYS A 394 21.67 -15.98 8.58
C LYS A 394 23.01 -16.72 8.60
N TYR A 395 23.21 -17.53 9.62
CA TYR A 395 24.31 -18.49 9.66
C TYR A 395 23.78 -19.86 9.25
N ILE A 396 24.44 -20.49 8.28
CA ILE A 396 24.13 -21.82 7.79
C ILE A 396 25.27 -22.75 8.19
N GLY A 397 24.95 -23.75 9.01
CA GLY A 397 25.84 -24.83 9.40
C GLY A 397 25.66 -26.04 8.50
N ASN A 398 26.75 -26.46 7.87
CA ASN A 398 26.90 -27.68 7.09
C ASN A 398 28.07 -28.51 7.65
N ASP A 399 28.05 -29.83 7.44
CA ASP A 399 28.94 -30.80 8.12
C ASP A 399 30.45 -30.52 7.95
N GLU A 400 30.87 -29.71 6.98
CA GLU A 400 32.28 -29.40 6.72
C GLU A 400 32.61 -27.90 6.56
N ASN A 401 31.63 -27.03 6.30
CA ASN A 401 31.81 -25.60 6.04
C ASN A 401 30.73 -24.79 6.80
N GLY A 402 30.95 -23.49 7.01
CA GLY A 402 29.90 -22.56 7.43
C GLY A 402 29.71 -21.48 6.39
N THR A 403 28.46 -21.04 6.20
CA THR A 403 28.11 -19.96 5.28
C THR A 403 27.37 -18.86 6.03
N ILE A 404 27.67 -17.60 5.70
CA ILE A 404 26.92 -16.44 6.19
C ILE A 404 26.10 -15.89 5.02
N ASN A 405 24.79 -15.79 5.21
CA ASN A 405 23.85 -15.25 4.24
C ASN A 405 23.34 -13.89 4.73
N PHE A 406 23.41 -12.89 3.87
CA PHE A 406 22.86 -11.56 4.07
C PHE A 406 21.62 -11.40 3.21
N SER A 407 20.49 -11.11 3.85
CA SER A 407 19.22 -10.91 3.15
C SER A 407 18.81 -9.44 3.17
N PHE A 408 18.22 -9.00 2.05
CA PHE A 408 17.53 -7.73 1.91
C PHE A 408 16.15 -7.99 1.33
N LEU A 409 15.11 -7.51 2.01
CA LEU A 409 13.73 -7.50 1.56
C LEU A 409 13.34 -6.05 1.25
N GLY A 410 12.97 -5.80 -0.01
CA GLY A 410 12.53 -4.49 -0.47
C GLY A 410 11.13 -4.13 0.05
N SER A 411 10.13 -4.98 -0.18
CA SER A 411 8.79 -4.77 0.36
C SER A 411 8.00 -6.08 0.48
N GLY A 412 7.35 -6.26 1.63
CA GLY A 412 6.37 -7.30 1.92
C GLY A 412 6.67 -8.05 3.22
N HIS A 413 6.22 -9.30 3.34
CA HIS A 413 6.42 -10.11 4.54
C HIS A 413 6.61 -11.59 4.21
N TYR A 414 7.33 -12.26 5.11
CA TYR A 414 7.66 -13.68 4.99
C TYR A 414 6.54 -14.57 5.49
N LEU A 415 6.42 -15.79 4.93
CA LEU A 415 5.53 -16.81 5.50
C LEU A 415 5.87 -17.15 6.95
N PHE A 416 7.17 -17.16 7.28
CA PHE A 416 7.67 -17.42 8.62
C PHE A 416 7.71 -16.17 9.49
N GLY A 417 7.30 -15.01 8.99
CA GLY A 417 7.17 -13.76 9.75
C GLY A 417 5.97 -13.75 10.69
N ASP A 418 5.90 -12.69 11.51
CA ASP A 418 4.78 -12.44 12.40
C ASP A 418 3.54 -12.00 11.63
N ASN A 419 2.71 -12.99 11.27
CA ASN A 419 1.52 -12.75 10.46
C ASN A 419 0.24 -12.70 11.30
N ARG A 420 0.33 -12.52 12.64
CA ARG A 420 -0.82 -12.63 13.54
C ARG A 420 -1.83 -11.49 13.39
N GLN A 421 -1.36 -10.33 12.93
CA GLN A 421 -2.19 -9.16 12.64
C GLN A 421 -2.87 -9.23 11.26
N TYR A 422 -2.58 -10.27 10.47
CA TYR A 422 -3.31 -10.54 9.22
C TYR A 422 -4.40 -11.59 9.42
N LEU A 423 -5.23 -11.75 8.41
CA LEU A 423 -6.31 -12.72 8.35
C LEU A 423 -5.85 -14.17 8.10
N SER A 424 -4.73 -14.59 8.71
CA SER A 424 -4.02 -15.87 8.53
C SER A 424 -3.21 -16.00 7.23
N GLU A 425 -2.37 -17.03 7.19
CA GLU A 425 -1.01 -17.05 6.66
C GLU A 425 -0.82 -16.64 5.20
N SER A 426 0.30 -15.94 5.00
CA SER A 426 0.58 -15.08 3.86
C SER A 426 2.09 -15.11 3.61
N GLU A 427 2.52 -14.91 2.38
CA GLU A 427 3.85 -14.42 2.02
C GLU A 427 3.69 -13.55 0.80
N LEU A 428 4.30 -12.39 0.87
CA LEU A 428 4.18 -11.36 -0.12
C LEU A 428 5.57 -10.77 -0.23
N ILE A 429 6.22 -10.91 -1.36
CA ILE A 429 7.58 -10.40 -1.52
C ILE A 429 7.70 -9.72 -2.87
N ILE A 430 8.12 -8.47 -2.83
CA ILE A 430 8.58 -7.71 -3.98
C ILE A 430 10.05 -7.38 -3.73
N LEU A 431 10.91 -7.89 -4.63
CA LEU A 431 12.35 -7.69 -4.58
C LEU A 431 13.01 -8.16 -3.26
N LYS A 432 13.48 -9.40 -3.23
CA LYS A 432 14.36 -9.92 -2.18
C LYS A 432 15.70 -10.34 -2.77
N ALA A 433 16.79 -10.02 -2.11
CA ALA A 433 18.13 -10.46 -2.48
C ALA A 433 18.81 -11.14 -1.30
N ASN A 434 19.34 -12.34 -1.52
CA ASN A 434 20.19 -13.05 -0.57
C ASN A 434 21.58 -13.23 -1.18
N VAL A 435 22.61 -12.80 -0.46
CA VAL A 435 24.00 -12.98 -0.86
C VAL A 435 24.70 -13.82 0.19
N GLU A 436 25.37 -14.87 -0.26
CA GLU A 436 26.09 -15.80 0.59
C GLU A 436 27.59 -15.55 0.55
N TYR A 437 28.22 -15.70 1.71
CA TYR A 437 29.65 -15.71 1.89
C TYR A 437 30.10 -17.07 2.43
N GLU A 438 30.78 -17.85 1.58
CA GLU A 438 31.34 -19.14 1.97
C GLU A 438 32.63 -18.93 2.78
N LEU A 439 32.63 -19.27 4.07
CA LEU A 439 33.76 -18.98 4.97
C LEU A 439 35.08 -19.64 4.53
N ASN A 440 35.00 -20.85 3.95
CA ASN A 440 36.18 -21.63 3.59
C ASN A 440 36.74 -21.24 2.20
N LYS A 441 35.87 -20.97 1.22
CA LYS A 441 36.28 -20.54 -0.13
C LYS A 441 36.58 -19.05 -0.20
N GLN A 442 36.10 -18.26 0.76
CA GLN A 442 36.17 -16.81 0.76
C GLN A 442 35.54 -16.18 -0.50
N SER A 443 34.49 -16.82 -1.02
CA SER A 443 33.74 -16.37 -2.19
C SER A 443 32.40 -15.76 -1.78
N TRP A 444 31.93 -14.84 -2.63
CA TRP A 444 30.60 -14.27 -2.55
C TRP A 444 29.78 -14.83 -3.71
N ASP A 445 28.61 -15.33 -3.39
CA ASP A 445 27.70 -15.94 -4.35
C ASP A 445 26.29 -15.37 -4.16
N LEU A 446 25.58 -15.11 -5.26
CA LEU A 446 24.18 -14.72 -5.20
C LEU A 446 23.35 -15.99 -5.03
N ASP A 447 22.74 -16.16 -3.86
CA ASP A 447 21.93 -17.34 -3.56
C ASP A 447 20.49 -17.19 -4.08
N GLU A 448 19.90 -16.01 -3.87
CA GLU A 448 18.52 -15.75 -4.27
C GLU A 448 18.34 -14.29 -4.73
N LEU A 449 17.59 -14.10 -5.81
CA LEU A 449 17.00 -12.84 -6.20
C LEU A 449 15.53 -13.08 -6.53
N THR A 450 14.66 -12.93 -5.54
CA THR A 450 13.20 -12.99 -5.73
C THR A 450 12.72 -11.68 -6.33
N LEU A 451 12.06 -11.75 -7.48
CA LEU A 451 11.45 -10.58 -8.09
C LEU A 451 10.02 -10.41 -7.58
N TYR A 452 9.32 -11.54 -7.47
CA TYR A 452 7.96 -11.61 -6.98
C TYR A 452 7.70 -12.97 -6.33
N SER A 453 7.16 -12.97 -5.11
CA SER A 453 6.61 -14.15 -4.45
C SER A 453 5.24 -13.81 -3.87
N MET A 454 4.31 -14.74 -4.02
CA MET A 454 2.99 -14.69 -3.43
C MET A 454 2.69 -16.07 -2.86
N LYS A 455 2.32 -16.16 -1.58
CA LYS A 455 1.71 -17.37 -1.02
C LYS A 455 0.62 -17.01 -0.05
N SER A 456 -0.39 -17.85 0.04
CA SER A 456 -1.43 -17.70 1.05
C SER A 456 -2.03 -19.07 1.32
N TYR A 457 -2.10 -19.47 2.58
CA TYR A 457 -2.64 -20.79 2.93
C TYR A 457 -3.96 -20.71 3.66
N LEU A 458 -4.73 -19.63 3.41
CA LEU A 458 -5.99 -19.36 4.09
C LEU A 458 -6.86 -20.62 4.11
N ALA A 459 -7.20 -21.09 5.32
CA ALA A 459 -8.20 -22.13 5.46
C ALA A 459 -9.56 -21.56 5.04
N GLY A 460 -10.06 -22.04 3.90
CA GLY A 460 -11.43 -21.75 3.48
C GLY A 460 -12.43 -22.15 4.56
N ASN A 461 -13.54 -21.44 4.61
CA ASN A 461 -14.67 -21.73 5.49
C ASN A 461 -15.96 -21.85 4.66
N ASP A 462 -17.08 -22.14 5.33
CA ASP A 462 -18.32 -22.48 4.62
C ASP A 462 -18.93 -21.29 3.87
N ILE A 463 -18.63 -20.05 4.27
CA ILE A 463 -19.06 -18.84 3.55
C ILE A 463 -18.00 -18.31 2.57
N SER A 464 -16.77 -18.79 2.68
CA SER A 464 -15.64 -18.37 1.86
C SER A 464 -14.74 -19.58 1.55
N PRO A 465 -15.14 -20.42 0.58
CA PRO A 465 -14.31 -21.51 0.13
C PRO A 465 -13.14 -20.96 -0.69
N VAL A 466 -11.99 -20.77 -0.04
CA VAL A 466 -10.77 -20.26 -0.67
C VAL A 466 -9.80 -21.41 -0.96
N LEU A 467 -9.19 -21.38 -2.14
CA LEU A 467 -8.05 -22.24 -2.48
C LEU A 467 -6.77 -21.56 -2.04
N SER A 468 -5.85 -22.34 -1.50
CA SER A 468 -4.50 -21.88 -1.20
C SER A 468 -3.66 -21.93 -2.46
N SER A 469 -2.78 -20.94 -2.63
CA SER A 469 -1.97 -20.81 -3.83
C SER A 469 -0.58 -20.28 -3.53
N GLU A 470 0.35 -20.62 -4.42
CA GLU A 470 1.70 -20.06 -4.47
C GLU A 470 2.00 -19.58 -5.88
N LEU A 471 2.75 -18.49 -6.01
CA LEU A 471 3.38 -18.04 -7.23
C LEU A 471 4.79 -17.55 -6.88
N TYR A 472 5.79 -17.96 -7.65
CA TYR A 472 7.18 -17.54 -7.49
C TYR A 472 7.77 -17.14 -8.84
N LEU A 473 8.48 -16.02 -8.85
CA LEU A 473 9.30 -15.55 -9.95
C LEU A 473 10.61 -14.99 -9.40
N GLY A 474 11.73 -15.59 -9.80
CA GLY A 474 13.04 -15.12 -9.36
C GLY A 474 14.17 -16.01 -9.80
N TYR A 475 15.35 -15.74 -9.26
CA TYR A 475 16.54 -16.57 -9.35
C TYR A 475 16.78 -17.20 -7.99
N ARG A 476 16.98 -18.52 -7.91
CA ARG A 476 17.35 -19.17 -6.65
C ARG A 476 18.17 -20.43 -6.84
N THR A 477 18.96 -20.74 -5.83
CA THR A 477 19.70 -22.01 -5.74
C THR A 477 18.76 -23.21 -5.65
N SER A 478 19.05 -24.24 -6.46
CA SER A 478 18.46 -25.57 -6.39
C SER A 478 19.59 -26.62 -6.30
N TYR A 479 19.26 -27.84 -5.92
CA TYR A 479 20.24 -28.91 -5.76
C TYR A 479 20.14 -29.94 -6.89
N ASP A 480 21.29 -30.45 -7.33
CA ASP A 480 21.35 -31.56 -8.29
C ASP A 480 21.26 -32.96 -7.62
N ASP A 481 21.42 -34.04 -8.39
CA ASP A 481 21.40 -35.42 -7.87
C ASP A 481 22.52 -35.74 -6.88
N LEU A 482 23.64 -35.01 -6.98
CA LEU A 482 24.77 -35.08 -6.07
C LEU A 482 24.62 -34.08 -4.91
N LEU A 483 23.48 -33.38 -4.83
CA LEU A 483 23.21 -32.32 -3.86
C LEU A 483 24.20 -31.14 -3.95
N ASP A 484 24.78 -30.93 -5.13
CA ASP A 484 25.54 -29.73 -5.46
C ASP A 484 24.56 -28.59 -5.80
N SER A 485 24.88 -27.39 -5.33
CA SER A 485 24.05 -26.19 -5.50
C SER A 485 24.28 -25.55 -6.86
N HIS A 486 23.22 -25.40 -7.64
CA HIS A 486 23.22 -24.61 -8.88
C HIS A 486 22.03 -23.67 -8.89
N ALA A 487 22.28 -22.42 -9.24
CA ALA A 487 21.23 -21.42 -9.26
C ALA A 487 20.62 -21.26 -10.65
N ALA A 488 19.30 -21.11 -10.67
CA ALA A 488 18.50 -21.05 -11.89
C ALA A 488 17.42 -19.99 -11.76
N LEU A 489 17.02 -19.43 -12.90
CA LEU A 489 15.78 -18.65 -12.99
C LEU A 489 14.61 -19.61 -12.82
N GLU A 490 13.64 -19.28 -11.99
CA GLU A 490 12.47 -20.10 -11.74
C GLU A 490 11.18 -19.27 -11.87
N PHE A 491 10.22 -19.84 -12.57
CA PHE A 491 8.83 -19.42 -12.55
C PHE A 491 7.96 -20.62 -12.16
N SER A 492 7.28 -20.56 -11.04
CA SER A 492 6.48 -21.68 -10.55
C SER A 492 5.20 -21.23 -9.89
N GLY A 493 4.19 -22.09 -9.94
CA GLY A 493 2.92 -21.89 -9.27
C GLY A 493 2.40 -23.18 -8.66
N ALA A 494 1.64 -23.04 -7.58
CA ALA A 494 0.99 -24.16 -6.91
C ALA A 494 -0.42 -23.79 -6.46
N ILE A 495 -1.29 -24.79 -6.38
CA ILE A 495 -2.66 -24.65 -5.90
C ILE A 495 -3.03 -25.83 -5.03
N GLY A 496 -3.88 -25.60 -4.04
CA GLY A 496 -4.40 -26.66 -3.21
C GLY A 496 -5.34 -26.17 -2.13
N LYS A 497 -5.37 -26.89 -1.02
CA LYS A 497 -6.30 -26.62 0.09
C LYS A 497 -5.59 -26.60 1.41
N SER A 498 -6.15 -25.81 2.30
CA SER A 498 -5.71 -25.71 3.68
C SER A 498 -6.89 -25.92 4.61
N TYR A 499 -6.61 -26.55 5.74
CA TYR A 499 -7.59 -26.96 6.74
C TYR A 499 -7.12 -26.49 8.10
N ARG A 500 -7.98 -25.74 8.79
CA ARG A 500 -7.77 -25.32 10.17
C ARG A 500 -8.15 -26.48 11.10
N ILE A 501 -7.15 -27.11 11.69
CA ILE A 501 -7.32 -28.24 12.63
C ILE A 501 -7.68 -27.71 14.02
N HIS A 502 -7.10 -26.58 14.39
CA HIS A 502 -7.33 -25.84 15.62
C HIS A 502 -7.24 -24.34 15.31
N ARG A 503 -7.76 -23.44 16.16
CA ARG A 503 -7.66 -21.98 15.93
C ARG A 503 -6.24 -21.52 15.60
N ASP A 504 -5.26 -22.17 16.23
CA ASP A 504 -3.84 -21.85 16.11
C ASP A 504 -3.05 -22.81 15.18
N ILE A 505 -3.69 -23.85 14.63
CA ILE A 505 -3.03 -24.90 13.83
C ILE A 505 -3.70 -25.07 12.48
N LEU A 506 -2.93 -24.86 11.43
CA LEU A 506 -3.29 -25.03 10.04
C LEU A 506 -2.51 -26.20 9.43
N SER A 507 -3.16 -26.99 8.59
CA SER A 507 -2.50 -27.92 7.67
C SER A 507 -2.81 -27.56 6.24
N TYR A 508 -1.90 -27.84 5.31
CA TYR A 508 -2.10 -27.58 3.89
C TYR A 508 -1.51 -28.66 3.01
N SER A 509 -2.06 -28.78 1.81
CA SER A 509 -1.53 -29.60 0.73
C SER A 509 -1.70 -28.90 -0.61
N LEU A 510 -0.60 -28.79 -1.35
CA LEU A 510 -0.55 -28.15 -2.66
C LEU A 510 0.03 -29.07 -3.72
N LEU A 511 -0.45 -28.90 -4.95
CA LEU A 511 0.15 -29.43 -6.17
C LEU A 511 0.59 -28.25 -7.03
N GLY A 512 1.83 -28.28 -7.50
CA GLY A 512 2.41 -27.21 -8.31
C GLY A 512 3.24 -27.72 -9.47
N ALA A 513 3.54 -26.79 -10.37
CA ALA A 513 4.44 -26.99 -11.48
C ALA A 513 5.20 -25.69 -11.79
N GLY A 514 6.33 -25.82 -12.44
CA GLY A 514 7.15 -24.68 -12.80
C GLY A 514 8.13 -24.95 -13.91
N LEU A 515 8.80 -23.88 -14.31
CA LEU A 515 9.90 -23.86 -15.25
C LEU A 515 11.14 -23.33 -14.53
N ALA A 516 12.26 -24.02 -14.68
CA ALA A 516 13.55 -23.58 -14.21
C ALA A 516 14.51 -23.50 -15.40
N ALA A 517 15.28 -22.42 -15.50
CA ALA A 517 16.20 -22.16 -16.60
C ALA A 517 17.60 -21.83 -16.08
N ASP A 518 18.59 -22.58 -16.57
CA ASP A 518 20.00 -22.22 -16.46
C ASP A 518 20.50 -21.64 -17.81
N LEU A 519 21.78 -21.24 -17.89
CA LEU A 519 22.38 -20.67 -19.11
C LEU A 519 22.35 -21.62 -20.32
N SER A 520 22.07 -22.90 -20.12
CA SER A 520 22.18 -23.96 -21.11
C SER A 520 20.85 -24.65 -21.45
N MET A 521 19.86 -24.62 -20.55
CA MET A 521 18.64 -25.43 -20.67
C MET A 521 17.45 -24.85 -19.88
N LEU A 522 16.25 -25.14 -20.39
CA LEU A 522 14.97 -24.92 -19.72
C LEU A 522 14.38 -26.28 -19.33
N ASN A 523 14.07 -26.47 -18.04
CA ASN A 523 13.46 -27.67 -17.50
C ASN A 523 12.08 -27.36 -16.92
N SER A 524 11.12 -28.27 -17.11
CA SER A 524 9.85 -28.24 -16.40
C SER A 524 9.87 -29.22 -15.24
N PHE A 525 9.21 -28.85 -14.14
CA PHE A 525 9.10 -29.70 -12.97
C PHE A 525 7.69 -29.65 -12.38
N TYR A 526 7.33 -30.68 -11.63
CA TYR A 526 6.18 -30.65 -10.73
C TYR A 526 6.64 -30.75 -9.28
N GLN A 527 5.80 -30.25 -8.37
CA GLN A 527 6.04 -30.32 -6.95
C GLN A 527 4.75 -30.65 -6.19
N VAL A 528 4.87 -31.43 -5.13
CA VAL A 528 3.81 -31.72 -4.17
C VAL A 528 4.30 -31.25 -2.82
N LYS A 529 3.53 -30.41 -2.15
CA LYS A 529 3.85 -29.89 -0.83
C LYS A 529 2.76 -30.23 0.15
N THR A 530 3.14 -30.61 1.35
CA THR A 530 2.22 -30.71 2.48
C THR A 530 2.89 -30.18 3.73
N GLY A 531 2.16 -29.42 4.54
CA GLY A 531 2.75 -28.79 5.70
C GLY A 531 1.75 -28.48 6.80
N LEU A 532 2.31 -28.08 7.93
CA LEU A 532 1.62 -27.69 9.14
C LEU A 532 2.22 -26.38 9.65
N ILE A 533 1.36 -25.42 9.97
CA ILE A 533 1.72 -24.15 10.58
C ILE A 533 1.01 -24.07 11.93
N ALA A 534 1.77 -23.81 12.99
CA ALA A 534 1.23 -23.65 14.33
C ALA A 534 1.72 -22.35 14.97
N ASN A 535 0.79 -21.49 15.36
CA ASN A 535 1.08 -20.35 16.22
C ASN A 535 1.09 -20.85 17.67
N LEU A 536 2.19 -20.64 18.36
CA LEU A 536 2.44 -21.12 19.71
C LEU A 536 2.43 -19.96 20.69
N VAL A 537 2.33 -20.29 21.99
CA VAL A 537 2.52 -19.33 23.07
C VAL A 537 3.92 -18.69 23.02
N TYR A 538 4.08 -17.52 23.64
CA TYR A 538 5.34 -16.75 23.65
C TYR A 538 5.79 -16.24 22.28
N ASP A 539 4.84 -15.85 21.43
CA ASP A 539 5.14 -15.24 20.13
C ASP A 539 6.01 -16.14 19.24
N LEU A 540 5.73 -17.43 19.29
CA LEU A 540 6.44 -18.46 18.55
C LEU A 540 5.58 -18.98 17.39
N LYS A 541 6.21 -19.28 16.26
CA LYS A 541 5.56 -19.90 15.10
C LYS A 541 6.38 -21.09 14.62
N LEU A 542 5.72 -22.23 14.55
CA LEU A 542 6.28 -23.48 14.03
C LEU A 542 5.75 -23.72 12.61
N ILE A 543 6.65 -24.04 11.70
CA ILE A 543 6.34 -24.47 10.33
C ILE A 543 7.04 -25.81 10.08
N VAL A 544 6.28 -26.80 9.63
CA VAL A 544 6.80 -28.09 9.17
C VAL A 544 6.28 -28.33 7.77
N GLU A 545 7.17 -28.60 6.82
CA GLU A 545 6.79 -28.83 5.42
C GLU A 545 7.54 -30.04 4.85
N ALA A 546 6.82 -30.90 4.14
CA ALA A 546 7.38 -31.92 3.28
C ALA A 546 7.10 -31.53 1.82
N GLU A 547 8.16 -31.45 1.02
CA GLU A 547 8.09 -31.19 -0.41
C GLU A 547 8.68 -32.36 -1.18
N HIS A 548 7.98 -32.80 -2.22
CA HIS A 548 8.51 -33.65 -3.28
C HIS A 548 8.56 -32.83 -4.56
N ASN A 549 9.71 -32.76 -5.23
CA ASN A 549 9.81 -32.19 -6.57
C ASN A 549 10.46 -33.17 -7.56
N SER A 550 10.10 -33.03 -8.83
CA SER A 550 10.57 -33.92 -9.89
C SER A 550 11.98 -33.62 -10.41
N GLY A 551 12.71 -32.72 -9.77
CA GLY A 551 14.00 -32.20 -10.22
C GLY A 551 13.86 -30.92 -11.06
N LYS A 552 14.53 -29.85 -10.63
CA LYS A 552 14.50 -28.52 -11.29
C LYS A 552 15.68 -28.28 -12.23
N LEU A 553 16.76 -29.05 -12.09
CA LEU A 553 18.02 -28.84 -12.81
C LEU A 553 18.25 -29.93 -13.85
N ARG A 554 19.30 -29.75 -14.65
CA ARG A 554 19.67 -30.74 -15.65
C ARG A 554 20.18 -32.01 -14.98
N HIS A 555 19.67 -33.17 -15.42
CA HIS A 555 20.01 -34.48 -14.84
C HIS A 555 19.63 -34.66 -13.36
N THR A 556 18.69 -33.88 -12.82
CA THR A 556 18.09 -34.19 -11.52
C THR A 556 16.97 -35.21 -11.64
N SER A 557 17.09 -36.27 -10.85
CA SER A 557 16.02 -37.12 -10.37
C SER A 557 15.13 -36.41 -9.34
N SER A 558 14.12 -37.11 -8.83
CA SER A 558 13.23 -36.54 -7.83
C SER A 558 13.94 -36.28 -6.51
N GLN A 559 13.59 -35.16 -5.87
CA GLN A 559 14.12 -34.75 -4.59
C GLN A 559 12.98 -34.67 -3.57
N ASN A 560 13.26 -35.14 -2.35
CA ASN A 560 12.37 -34.96 -1.20
C ASN A 560 13.04 -34.05 -0.18
N THR A 561 12.29 -33.07 0.30
CA THR A 561 12.74 -32.11 1.28
C THR A 561 11.82 -32.16 2.48
N LEU A 562 12.39 -32.26 3.68
CA LEU A 562 11.68 -32.04 4.93
C LEU A 562 12.25 -30.79 5.59
N SER A 563 11.40 -29.81 5.84
CA SER A 563 11.75 -28.51 6.42
C SER A 563 11.05 -28.34 7.77
N PHE A 564 11.80 -27.85 8.74
CA PHE A 564 11.34 -27.45 10.06
C PHE A 564 11.81 -26.02 10.32
N GLY A 565 10.91 -25.14 10.73
CA GLY A 565 11.20 -23.75 11.09
C GLY A 565 10.54 -23.37 12.40
N LEU A 566 11.32 -22.88 13.36
CA LEU A 566 10.83 -22.30 14.62
C LEU A 566 11.21 -20.83 14.65
N ASN A 567 10.22 -19.95 14.69
CA ASN A 567 10.38 -18.51 14.55
C ASN A 567 9.87 -17.82 15.81
N TRP A 568 10.64 -16.89 16.35
CA TRP A 568 10.31 -16.11 17.54
C TRP A 568 10.28 -14.62 17.22
N TYR A 569 9.28 -13.92 17.75
CA TYR A 569 9.07 -12.48 17.53
C TYR A 569 9.22 -11.72 18.86
N PRO A 570 10.46 -11.42 19.30
CA PRO A 570 10.68 -10.69 20.57
C PRO A 570 10.14 -9.26 20.57
N SER A 571 9.94 -8.68 19.38
CA SER A 571 9.31 -7.37 19.16
C SER A 571 8.67 -7.34 17.77
N GLN A 572 7.84 -6.31 17.51
CA GLN A 572 7.17 -6.13 16.22
C GLN A 572 8.12 -6.21 15.01
N ASP A 573 9.31 -5.59 15.12
CA ASP A 573 10.25 -5.46 14.00
C ASP A 573 11.54 -6.29 14.14
N ILE A 574 11.50 -7.36 14.94
CA ILE A 574 12.61 -8.30 15.08
C ILE A 574 12.07 -9.73 15.03
N SER A 575 12.69 -10.58 14.21
CA SER A 575 12.45 -12.03 14.24
C SER A 575 13.75 -12.82 14.34
N ILE A 576 13.69 -13.91 15.11
CA ILE A 576 14.77 -14.89 15.24
C ILE A 576 14.22 -16.24 14.82
N SER A 577 14.85 -16.84 13.81
CA SER A 577 14.35 -18.06 13.16
C SER A 577 15.41 -19.14 13.17
N PHE A 578 15.05 -20.31 13.67
CA PHE A 578 15.83 -21.54 13.56
C PHE A 578 15.23 -22.43 12.49
N PHE A 579 16.04 -22.84 11.52
CA PHE A 579 15.62 -23.77 10.47
C PHE A 579 16.46 -25.04 10.48
N ALA A 580 15.79 -26.17 10.28
CA ALA A 580 16.41 -27.46 10.01
C ALA A 580 15.79 -28.05 8.74
N GLN A 581 16.62 -28.40 7.78
CA GLN A 581 16.20 -28.95 6.50
C GLN A 581 16.94 -30.26 6.22
N SER A 582 16.22 -31.29 5.78
CA SER A 582 16.80 -32.54 5.30
C SER A 582 16.41 -32.76 3.85
N LEU A 583 17.42 -32.78 2.99
CA LEU A 583 17.31 -33.03 1.56
C LEU A 583 17.65 -34.50 1.30
N HIS A 584 16.79 -35.21 0.57
CA HIS A 584 17.02 -36.58 0.13
C HIS A 584 16.95 -36.62 -1.40
N GLY A 585 18.10 -36.80 -2.03
CA GLY A 585 18.19 -37.17 -3.44
C GLY A 585 18.09 -38.68 -3.62
N THR A 586 18.24 -39.16 -4.86
CA THR A 586 18.21 -40.61 -5.14
C THR A 586 19.37 -41.40 -4.52
N GLN A 587 20.51 -40.76 -4.29
CA GLN A 587 21.73 -41.44 -3.80
C GLN A 587 22.36 -40.79 -2.56
N GLN A 588 21.95 -39.58 -2.18
CA GLN A 588 22.57 -38.82 -1.10
C GLN A 588 21.53 -38.15 -0.20
N GLN A 589 21.95 -37.85 1.02
CA GLN A 589 21.20 -37.07 2.00
C GLN A 589 22.07 -35.93 2.51
N LYS A 590 21.48 -34.74 2.66
CA LYS A 590 22.14 -33.55 3.21
C LYS A 590 21.24 -32.92 4.26
N SER A 591 21.82 -32.58 5.41
CA SER A 591 21.14 -31.84 6.46
C SER A 591 21.72 -30.43 6.57
N ILE A 592 20.84 -29.45 6.72
CA ILE A 592 21.19 -28.04 6.82
C ILE A 592 20.54 -27.49 8.07
N LEU A 593 21.34 -26.90 8.95
CA LEU A 593 20.85 -26.16 10.11
C LEU A 593 21.16 -24.69 9.91
N SER A 594 20.23 -23.80 10.24
CA SER A 594 20.50 -22.38 10.16
C SER A 594 19.80 -21.58 11.24
N LEU A 595 20.41 -20.46 11.59
CA LEU A 595 19.89 -19.46 12.51
C LEU A 595 19.88 -18.13 11.78
N GLU A 596 18.74 -17.46 11.76
CA GLU A 596 18.49 -16.22 11.05
C GLU A 596 17.95 -15.17 12.01
N LEU A 597 18.47 -13.95 11.92
CA LEU A 597 17.98 -12.77 12.60
C LEU A 597 17.51 -11.78 11.52
N ASN A 598 16.26 -11.36 11.57
CA ASN A 598 15.73 -10.30 10.71
C ASN A 598 15.39 -9.06 11.53
N HIS A 599 15.68 -7.89 10.97
CA HIS A 599 15.25 -6.60 11.46
C HIS A 599 14.43 -5.91 10.37
N TYR A 600 13.20 -5.55 10.71
CA TYR A 600 12.25 -4.88 9.83
C TYR A 600 12.36 -3.35 10.04
N PHE A 601 12.24 -2.54 8.98
CA PHE A 601 12.39 -1.08 9.05
C PHE A 601 11.51 -0.30 8.07
#